data_AF-L0IE65-F1
#
_entry.id   AF-L0IE65-F1
#
_cell.length_a   1.000
_cell.length_b   1.000
_cell.length_c   1.000
_cell.angle_alpha   90.00
_cell.angle_beta   90.00
_cell.angle_gamma   90.00
#
_symmetry.space_group_name_H-M   'P 1'
#
loop_
_entity.id
_entity.type
_entity.pdbx_description
1 polymer ?
#
loop_
_entity_poly.entity_id
_entity_poly.type
_entity_poly.pdbx_seq_one_letter_code
_entity_poly.pdbx_strand_id
1 'polypeptide(L)'
;MGVGVGLDEMSANDRPVLSRRRLLAVSGGAFAATATGRAGASAERPGGDRGRRARWLDGRCPDATIEPSHGHCEESTTGGCADDHPETVAIQTAVAEALADQYPTVGALVDDGYRPYFDTLERGEDGWSHWLNPEYIGDDTVLDPERPGSVLVDNRTWRALGVMFIASRDGEPVDPPPVYGEGEPDDARCSPWHYHAGLPGRKAWWYYQAVYDEGNPPLLPPCRTPCVLHVWAVDHPESVYAHDAPPAKYRDGPADRTGLDTNARPGDDALGWETLPDWLVPDVLPAEIDPF
;
A
#
# COMPACT_ATOMS: atom_id res chain seq x y z
N MET A 1 78.22 -26.06 22.12
CA MET A 1 78.42 -25.86 20.66
C MET A 1 77.89 -27.10 19.97
N GLY A 2 76.70 -27.00 19.40
CA GLY A 2 75.98 -28.10 18.76
C GLY A 2 75.54 -27.68 17.36
N VAL A 3 75.74 -28.59 16.42
CA VAL A 3 75.70 -28.51 14.97
C VAL A 3 74.26 -28.58 14.42
N GLY A 4 73.99 -28.01 13.24
CA GLY A 4 72.87 -28.45 12.40
C GLY A 4 72.38 -27.46 11.35
N VAL A 5 72.60 -27.78 10.07
CA VAL A 5 72.12 -27.09 8.85
C VAL A 5 71.05 -27.98 8.18
N GLY A 6 70.08 -27.38 7.49
CA GLY A 6 69.19 -27.99 6.47
C GLY A 6 67.84 -27.25 6.42
N LEU A 7 67.51 -26.41 5.44
CA LEU A 7 67.27 -26.56 3.98
C LEU A 7 65.85 -27.03 3.61
N ASP A 8 65.37 -26.41 2.52
CA ASP A 8 64.24 -26.72 1.61
C ASP A 8 62.82 -26.27 1.96
N GLU A 9 61.96 -25.87 1.01
CA GLU A 9 62.00 -25.27 -0.34
C GLU A 9 60.51 -25.08 -0.75
N MET A 10 60.26 -24.33 -1.84
CA MET A 10 59.05 -24.36 -2.70
C MET A 10 57.73 -23.72 -2.18
N SER A 11 56.81 -23.20 -2.99
CA SER A 11 56.75 -22.62 -4.34
C SER A 11 55.26 -22.33 -4.63
N ALA A 12 54.99 -21.32 -5.47
CA ALA A 12 53.86 -21.18 -6.41
C ALA A 12 52.40 -20.91 -5.93
N ASN A 13 51.94 -19.70 -6.30
CA ASN A 13 50.68 -19.32 -6.96
C ASN A 13 49.55 -20.36 -7.12
N ASP A 14 48.32 -19.95 -6.78
CA ASP A 14 47.24 -19.86 -7.79
C ASP A 14 46.04 -19.00 -7.33
N ARG A 15 45.60 -18.09 -8.20
CA ARG A 15 44.32 -17.37 -8.15
C ARG A 15 43.36 -18.03 -9.16
N PRO A 16 42.06 -18.19 -8.87
CA PRO A 16 41.07 -18.36 -9.91
C PRO A 16 40.28 -17.06 -10.15
N VAL A 17 40.44 -16.51 -11.36
CA VAL A 17 39.46 -15.63 -12.01
C VAL A 17 38.47 -16.53 -12.75
N LEU A 18 37.17 -16.40 -12.47
CA LEU A 18 36.12 -17.01 -13.30
C LEU A 18 35.02 -16.00 -13.63
N SER A 19 35.10 -15.48 -14.84
CA SER A 19 34.00 -14.94 -15.62
C SER A 19 33.24 -16.10 -16.27
N ARG A 20 31.90 -16.05 -16.28
CA ARG A 20 31.07 -16.51 -17.41
C ARG A 20 29.60 -16.11 -17.25
N ARG A 21 29.16 -15.32 -18.22
CA ARG A 21 27.77 -15.06 -18.63
C ARG A 21 26.93 -16.34 -18.67
N ARG A 22 25.70 -16.27 -18.18
CA ARG A 22 24.57 -17.07 -18.68
C ARG A 22 23.35 -16.18 -18.86
N LEU A 23 23.00 -16.01 -20.13
CA LEU A 23 21.69 -15.56 -20.61
C LEU A 23 20.70 -16.70 -20.38
N LEU A 24 19.50 -16.37 -19.88
CA LEU A 24 18.32 -17.21 -20.10
C LEU A 24 17.22 -16.36 -20.71
N ALA A 25 16.82 -16.80 -21.89
CA ALA A 25 15.70 -16.30 -22.66
C ALA A 25 14.39 -16.70 -21.99
N VAL A 26 13.45 -15.76 -21.86
CA VAL A 26 12.04 -16.08 -21.59
C VAL A 26 11.26 -15.85 -22.88
N SER A 27 10.86 -16.96 -23.47
CA SER A 27 9.92 -17.07 -24.58
C SER A 27 8.53 -16.64 -24.13
N GLY A 28 7.96 -15.64 -24.81
CA GLY A 28 6.56 -15.24 -24.66
C GLY A 28 5.61 -16.33 -25.14
N GLY A 29 4.65 -16.67 -24.30
CA GLY A 29 3.50 -17.51 -24.64
C GLY A 29 2.23 -16.74 -24.35
N ALA A 30 1.52 -16.35 -25.40
CA ALA A 30 0.16 -15.84 -25.31
C ALA A 30 -0.79 -16.97 -24.91
N PHE A 31 -1.52 -16.81 -23.82
CA PHE A 31 -2.66 -17.68 -23.50
C PHE A 31 -3.95 -16.92 -23.74
N ALA A 32 -4.66 -17.34 -24.79
CA ALA A 32 -6.05 -16.99 -25.03
C ALA A 32 -6.93 -17.72 -24.00
N ALA A 33 -7.71 -16.96 -23.23
CA ALA A 33 -8.71 -17.51 -22.33
C ALA A 33 -9.99 -17.84 -23.13
N THR A 34 -10.26 -19.14 -23.33
CA THR A 34 -11.61 -19.60 -23.70
C THR A 34 -12.36 -19.99 -22.44
N ALA A 35 -13.42 -19.23 -22.14
CA ALA A 35 -14.39 -19.54 -21.11
C ALA A 35 -15.28 -20.72 -21.52
N THR A 36 -15.32 -21.77 -20.70
CA THR A 36 -16.42 -22.73 -20.65
C THR A 36 -16.61 -23.17 -19.21
N GLY A 37 -17.77 -22.84 -18.63
CA GLY A 37 -18.16 -23.29 -17.29
C GLY A 37 -18.63 -24.75 -17.27
N ARG A 38 -18.42 -25.42 -16.12
CA ARG A 38 -19.32 -26.44 -15.55
C ARG A 38 -18.91 -26.76 -14.11
N ALA A 39 -19.93 -26.84 -13.25
CA ALA A 39 -19.87 -27.30 -11.88
C ALA A 39 -19.45 -28.78 -11.76
N GLY A 40 -18.81 -29.15 -10.65
CA GLY A 40 -18.59 -30.55 -10.28
C GLY A 40 -17.58 -30.77 -9.15
N ALA A 41 -18.12 -31.23 -8.03
CA ALA A 41 -17.53 -31.65 -6.76
C ALA A 41 -16.12 -32.30 -6.73
N SER A 42 -15.50 -32.07 -5.56
CA SER A 42 -14.34 -32.67 -4.91
C SER A 42 -13.77 -33.99 -5.45
N ALA A 43 -12.46 -33.99 -5.67
CA ALA A 43 -11.60 -35.14 -5.43
C ALA A 43 -10.27 -34.66 -4.84
N GLU A 44 -10.00 -35.07 -3.60
CA GLU A 44 -8.75 -34.82 -2.89
C GLU A 44 -7.56 -35.44 -3.63
N ARG A 45 -6.51 -34.62 -3.83
CA ARG A 45 -5.15 -35.09 -4.08
C ARG A 45 -4.23 -34.46 -3.01
N PRO A 46 -3.56 -35.26 -2.17
CA PRO A 46 -2.61 -34.75 -1.20
C PRO A 46 -1.24 -34.60 -1.88
N GLY A 47 -0.75 -33.37 -2.02
CA GLY A 47 0.62 -33.14 -2.48
C GLY A 47 0.82 -31.80 -3.17
N GLY A 48 1.18 -30.78 -2.39
CA GLY A 48 1.65 -29.49 -2.89
C GLY A 48 1.48 -28.41 -1.83
N ASP A 49 2.53 -27.64 -1.56
CA ASP A 49 2.60 -26.56 -0.54
C ASP A 49 1.41 -25.58 -0.57
N ARG A 50 0.73 -25.45 -1.71
CA ARG A 50 -0.47 -24.63 -1.87
C ARG A 50 -1.67 -25.09 -1.01
N GLY A 51 -1.74 -26.37 -0.67
CA GLY A 51 -2.84 -26.94 0.13
C GLY A 51 -2.77 -26.61 1.64
N ARG A 52 -1.61 -26.24 2.16
CA ARG A 52 -1.48 -25.73 3.54
C ARG A 52 -1.86 -24.25 3.65
N ARG A 53 -1.60 -23.47 2.60
CA ARG A 53 -1.91 -22.03 2.52
C ARG A 53 -3.43 -21.78 2.48
N ALA A 54 -4.17 -22.57 1.71
CA ALA A 54 -5.65 -22.47 1.65
C ALA A 54 -6.35 -22.88 2.97
N ARG A 55 -5.90 -23.97 3.62
CA ARG A 55 -6.53 -24.46 4.86
C ARG A 55 -6.46 -23.53 6.07
N TRP A 56 -5.54 -22.55 6.10
CA TRP A 56 -5.44 -21.59 7.21
C TRP A 56 -6.37 -20.39 7.03
N LEU A 57 -6.56 -19.93 5.78
CA LEU A 57 -7.47 -18.85 5.43
C LEU A 57 -8.93 -19.27 5.69
N ASP A 58 -9.29 -20.50 5.33
CA ASP A 58 -10.68 -20.99 5.33
C ASP A 58 -11.33 -21.17 6.72
N GLY A 59 -10.60 -21.07 7.83
CA GLY A 59 -11.12 -21.37 9.18
C GLY A 59 -11.13 -20.24 10.19
N ARG A 60 -10.37 -19.16 9.99
CA ARG A 60 -10.23 -18.05 10.96
C ARG A 60 -10.51 -16.66 10.41
N CYS A 61 -10.43 -16.46 9.09
CA CYS A 61 -10.67 -15.18 8.44
C CYS A 61 -11.59 -15.41 7.23
N PRO A 62 -12.91 -15.52 7.42
CA PRO A 62 -13.83 -15.90 6.34
C PRO A 62 -13.83 -14.93 5.15
N ASP A 63 -13.53 -13.65 5.40
CA ASP A 63 -13.50 -12.61 4.36
C ASP A 63 -12.14 -12.51 3.65
N ALA A 64 -11.14 -13.29 4.09
CA ALA A 64 -9.80 -13.25 3.56
C ALA A 64 -9.72 -13.78 2.12
N THR A 65 -9.10 -13.02 1.22
CA THR A 65 -8.84 -13.47 -0.14
C THR A 65 -7.38 -13.28 -0.55
N ILE A 66 -6.95 -13.97 -1.62
CA ILE A 66 -5.61 -13.83 -2.19
C ILE A 66 -5.51 -12.56 -3.05
N GLU A 67 -6.58 -12.28 -3.80
CA GLU A 67 -6.68 -11.11 -4.68
C GLU A 67 -7.07 -9.85 -3.86
N PRO A 68 -6.96 -8.64 -4.43
CA PRO A 68 -7.56 -7.47 -3.83
C PRO A 68 -9.05 -7.70 -3.54
N SER A 69 -9.48 -7.36 -2.32
CA SER A 69 -10.89 -7.37 -1.95
C SER A 69 -11.12 -6.47 -0.74
N HIS A 70 -12.32 -5.91 -0.68
CA HIS A 70 -12.77 -5.07 0.42
C HIS A 70 -14.19 -5.48 0.84
N GLY A 71 -14.57 -5.08 2.05
CA GLY A 71 -15.91 -5.25 2.59
C GLY A 71 -16.34 -4.01 3.37
N HIS A 72 -17.64 -3.84 3.54
CA HIS A 72 -18.22 -2.74 4.28
C HIS A 72 -17.95 -2.88 5.79
N CYS A 73 -17.60 -1.79 6.44
CA CYS A 73 -17.47 -1.75 7.90
C CYS A 73 -18.84 -1.90 8.59
N GLU A 74 -18.81 -2.23 9.88
CA GLU A 74 -20.05 -2.30 10.66
C GLU A 74 -20.72 -0.91 10.64
N GLU A 75 -22.04 -0.90 10.43
CA GLU A 75 -22.85 0.32 10.27
C GLU A 75 -22.50 1.25 9.09
N SER A 76 -21.59 0.83 8.21
CA SER A 76 -21.30 1.58 6.98
C SER A 76 -22.46 1.47 5.97
N THR A 77 -22.72 2.56 5.27
CA THR A 77 -23.74 2.67 4.23
C THR A 77 -23.34 3.73 3.22
N THR A 78 -23.56 3.44 1.95
CA THR A 78 -23.43 4.43 0.86
C THR A 78 -24.80 4.97 0.40
N GLY A 79 -25.89 4.51 1.03
CA GLY A 79 -27.27 4.80 0.59
C GLY A 79 -27.61 6.28 0.57
N GLY A 80 -27.14 7.04 1.55
CA GLY A 80 -27.30 8.49 1.62
C GLY A 80 -26.15 9.30 1.02
N CYS A 81 -25.09 8.65 0.50
CA CYS A 81 -23.92 9.37 -0.02
C CYS A 81 -24.20 10.06 -1.35
N ALA A 82 -23.86 11.34 -1.44
CA ALA A 82 -23.95 12.13 -2.67
C ALA A 82 -22.79 13.11 -2.78
N ASP A 83 -22.14 13.16 -3.94
CA ASP A 83 -20.95 14.01 -4.17
C ASP A 83 -21.27 15.52 -4.06
N ASP A 84 -22.53 15.91 -4.30
CA ASP A 84 -23.01 17.29 -4.19
C ASP A 84 -23.61 17.63 -2.81
N HIS A 85 -23.57 16.71 -1.85
CA HIS A 85 -23.99 16.96 -0.47
C HIS A 85 -23.04 18.00 0.17
N PRO A 86 -23.54 19.00 0.94
CA PRO A 86 -22.70 20.07 1.48
C PRO A 86 -21.52 19.56 2.32
N GLU A 87 -21.72 18.52 3.12
CA GLU A 87 -20.71 17.88 3.96
C GLU A 87 -19.67 17.12 3.12
N THR A 88 -20.07 16.51 2.00
CA THR A 88 -19.13 15.89 1.04
C THR A 88 -18.29 16.94 0.33
N VAL A 89 -18.92 18.04 -0.12
CA VAL A 89 -18.20 19.17 -0.70
C VAL A 89 -17.24 19.79 0.30
N ALA A 90 -17.65 19.94 1.57
CA ALA A 90 -16.82 20.51 2.62
C ALA A 90 -15.58 19.65 2.91
N ILE A 91 -15.74 18.32 3.07
CA ILE A 91 -14.59 17.45 3.32
C ILE A 91 -13.68 17.37 2.09
N GLN A 92 -14.22 17.30 0.88
CA GLN A 92 -13.42 17.29 -0.34
C GLN A 92 -12.61 18.58 -0.50
N THR A 93 -13.24 19.73 -0.23
CA THR A 93 -12.59 21.04 -0.29
C THR A 93 -11.47 21.13 0.73
N ALA A 94 -11.73 20.75 1.99
CA ALA A 94 -10.72 20.78 3.04
C ALA A 94 -9.53 19.86 2.72
N VAL A 95 -9.78 18.67 2.18
CA VAL A 95 -8.71 17.77 1.70
C VAL A 95 -7.91 18.43 0.57
N ALA A 96 -8.59 19.00 -0.43
CA ALA A 96 -7.91 19.65 -1.56
C ALA A 96 -7.04 20.84 -1.10
N GLU A 97 -7.53 21.64 -0.15
CA GLU A 97 -6.79 22.75 0.46
C GLU A 97 -5.58 22.25 1.26
N ALA A 98 -5.74 21.23 2.11
CA ALA A 98 -4.63 20.65 2.87
C ALA A 98 -3.54 20.09 1.94
N LEU A 99 -3.92 19.38 0.87
CA LEU A 99 -2.97 18.85 -0.11
C LEU A 99 -2.24 19.97 -0.88
N ALA A 100 -2.92 21.08 -1.17
CA ALA A 100 -2.31 22.21 -1.89
C ALA A 100 -1.38 23.04 -1.00
N ASP A 101 -1.77 23.29 0.25
CA ASP A 101 -1.10 24.25 1.13
C ASP A 101 -0.07 23.58 2.06
N GLN A 102 -0.40 22.41 2.62
CA GLN A 102 0.44 21.70 3.59
C GLN A 102 1.28 20.63 2.92
N TYR A 103 0.73 19.93 1.92
CA TYR A 103 1.35 18.77 1.28
C TYR A 103 1.61 18.92 -0.24
N PRO A 104 2.14 20.06 -0.73
CA PRO A 104 2.24 20.33 -2.17
C PRO A 104 3.23 19.44 -2.92
N THR A 105 4.09 18.69 -2.21
CA THR A 105 5.14 17.84 -2.79
C THR A 105 5.37 16.62 -1.91
N VAL A 106 5.94 15.55 -2.50
CA VAL A 106 6.36 14.37 -1.73
C VAL A 106 7.36 14.73 -0.62
N GLY A 107 8.25 15.70 -0.85
CA GLY A 107 9.13 16.21 0.20
C GLY A 107 8.39 16.83 1.38
N ALA A 108 7.31 17.57 1.12
CA ALA A 108 6.49 18.16 2.19
C ALA A 108 5.79 17.07 3.03
N LEU A 109 5.33 15.98 2.40
CA LEU A 109 4.83 14.80 3.12
C LEU A 109 5.91 14.23 4.05
N VAL A 110 7.12 14.04 3.53
CA VAL A 110 8.23 13.46 4.31
C VAL A 110 8.63 14.35 5.48
N ASP A 111 8.68 15.67 5.25
CA ASP A 111 8.98 16.67 6.28
C ASP A 111 7.94 16.66 7.42
N ASP A 112 6.67 16.39 7.09
CA ASP A 112 5.57 16.24 8.07
C ASP A 112 5.49 14.84 8.72
N GLY A 113 6.42 13.95 8.39
CA GLY A 113 6.53 12.64 9.03
C GLY A 113 5.84 11.49 8.29
N TYR A 114 5.25 11.74 7.12
CA TYR A 114 4.74 10.65 6.27
C TYR A 114 5.88 9.73 5.82
N ARG A 115 5.54 8.46 5.65
CA ARG A 115 6.44 7.41 5.17
C ARG A 115 5.86 6.77 3.91
N PRO A 116 6.69 6.58 2.87
CA PRO A 116 6.26 5.93 1.64
C PRO A 116 5.78 4.52 1.95
N TYR A 117 4.66 4.17 1.36
CA TYR A 117 4.10 2.84 1.42
C TYR A 117 3.67 2.46 0.01
N PHE A 118 4.63 1.91 -0.74
CA PHE A 118 4.34 1.41 -2.08
C PHE A 118 3.62 0.07 -1.96
N ASP A 119 2.37 0.03 -2.43
CA ASP A 119 1.57 -1.18 -2.38
C ASP A 119 2.25 -2.32 -3.12
N THR A 120 2.53 -3.37 -2.35
CA THR A 120 3.50 -4.41 -2.68
C THR A 120 3.14 -5.25 -3.91
N LEU A 121 1.92 -5.09 -4.42
CA LEU A 121 1.33 -5.89 -5.49
C LEU A 121 0.81 -5.06 -6.68
N GLU A 122 0.71 -3.73 -6.57
CA GLU A 122 0.36 -2.87 -7.71
C GLU A 122 1.63 -2.43 -8.43
N ARG A 123 1.89 -3.05 -9.58
CA ARG A 123 3.03 -2.72 -10.45
C ARG A 123 2.50 -2.21 -11.79
N GLY A 124 2.55 -0.90 -11.99
CA GLY A 124 2.15 -0.27 -13.24
C GLY A 124 2.46 1.23 -13.28
N GLU A 125 2.63 1.78 -14.49
CA GLU A 125 2.89 3.21 -14.74
C GLU A 125 1.71 4.13 -14.41
N ASP A 126 0.51 3.57 -14.21
CA ASP A 126 -0.71 4.29 -13.79
C ASP A 126 -1.04 4.05 -12.30
N GLY A 127 -0.12 3.44 -11.55
CA GLY A 127 -0.27 3.14 -10.13
C GLY A 127 -0.23 4.38 -9.25
N TRP A 128 -0.66 4.20 -8.02
CA TRP A 128 -0.61 5.19 -6.95
C TRP A 128 -0.03 4.51 -5.70
N SER A 129 0.36 5.30 -4.71
CA SER A 129 0.94 4.82 -3.47
C SER A 129 0.28 5.49 -2.29
N HIS A 130 0.18 4.75 -1.20
CA HIS A 130 -0.16 5.32 0.09
C HIS A 130 1.10 5.90 0.70
N TRP A 131 0.96 7.02 1.37
CA TRP A 131 1.97 7.59 2.25
C TRP A 131 1.32 7.67 3.62
N LEU A 132 1.89 6.99 4.62
CA LEU A 132 1.26 6.82 5.93
C LEU A 132 1.96 7.71 6.96
N ASN A 133 1.20 8.38 7.82
CA ASN A 133 1.74 9.13 8.95
C ASN A 133 1.45 8.37 10.26
N PRO A 134 2.45 7.72 10.88
CA PRO A 134 2.23 6.94 12.10
C PRO A 134 1.67 7.77 13.26
N GLU A 135 2.03 9.06 13.36
CA GLU A 135 1.53 9.94 14.40
C GLU A 135 0.03 10.21 14.22
N TYR A 136 -0.42 10.48 12.99
CA TYR A 136 -1.82 10.79 12.71
C TYR A 136 -2.71 9.54 12.71
N ILE A 137 -2.17 8.38 12.34
CA ILE A 137 -2.88 7.09 12.48
C ILE A 137 -3.11 6.74 13.96
N GLY A 138 -2.18 7.14 14.83
CA GLY A 138 -2.22 6.85 16.26
C GLY A 138 -2.96 7.87 17.11
N ASP A 139 -3.31 9.04 16.57
CA ASP A 139 -3.90 10.12 17.37
C ASP A 139 -5.41 9.92 17.65
N ASP A 140 -6.03 10.91 18.32
CA ASP A 140 -7.42 10.81 18.74
C ASP A 140 -8.44 11.22 17.65
N THR A 141 -7.95 11.73 16.51
CA THR A 141 -8.74 12.16 15.36
C THR A 141 -8.82 11.06 14.29
N VAL A 142 -9.98 10.90 13.68
CA VAL A 142 -10.20 9.87 12.64
C VAL A 142 -10.51 10.49 11.28
N LEU A 143 -11.28 11.59 11.27
CA LEU A 143 -11.77 12.25 10.07
C LEU A 143 -11.34 13.72 10.07
N ASP A 144 -10.03 13.96 10.07
CA ASP A 144 -9.41 15.28 10.03
C ASP A 144 -8.69 15.53 8.70
N PRO A 145 -9.27 16.33 7.78
CA PRO A 145 -8.67 16.62 6.47
C PRO A 145 -7.28 17.27 6.52
N GLU A 146 -6.94 17.96 7.61
CA GLU A 146 -5.64 18.61 7.77
C GLU A 146 -4.56 17.62 8.21
N ARG A 147 -4.94 16.51 8.84
CA ARG A 147 -4.02 15.50 9.39
C ARG A 147 -4.44 14.08 9.01
N PRO A 148 -4.55 13.77 7.71
CA PRO A 148 -5.02 12.46 7.28
C PRO A 148 -4.00 11.36 7.61
N GLY A 149 -4.46 10.21 8.10
CA GLY A 149 -3.59 9.06 8.36
C GLY A 149 -2.83 8.57 7.11
N SER A 150 -3.38 8.81 5.91
CA SER A 150 -2.71 8.55 4.65
C SER A 150 -2.96 9.60 3.57
N VAL A 151 -1.92 9.91 2.78
CA VAL A 151 -2.02 10.66 1.53
C VAL A 151 -1.80 9.71 0.34
N LEU A 152 -2.63 9.85 -0.69
CA LEU A 152 -2.62 9.01 -1.89
C LEU A 152 -1.87 9.75 -2.99
N VAL A 153 -0.71 9.24 -3.41
CA VAL A 153 0.19 9.90 -4.36
C VAL A 153 0.22 9.15 -5.68
N ASP A 154 0.03 9.85 -6.79
CA ASP A 154 0.19 9.29 -8.12
C ASP A 154 1.66 8.96 -8.38
N ASN A 155 1.97 7.70 -8.72
CA ASN A 155 3.37 7.29 -8.87
C ASN A 155 4.02 7.89 -10.11
N ARG A 156 3.26 8.33 -11.11
CA ARG A 156 3.83 8.91 -12.33
C ARG A 156 4.10 10.39 -12.16
N THR A 157 3.13 11.13 -11.65
CA THR A 157 3.14 12.59 -11.57
C THR A 157 3.62 13.11 -10.23
N TRP A 158 3.73 12.25 -9.22
CA TRP A 158 4.18 12.55 -7.86
C TRP A 158 3.29 13.60 -7.17
N ARG A 159 2.05 13.77 -7.64
CA ARG A 159 1.04 14.63 -7.03
C ARG A 159 0.18 13.82 -6.08
N ALA A 160 -0.18 14.45 -4.96
CA ALA A 160 -1.26 13.94 -4.13
C ALA A 160 -2.58 14.04 -4.90
N LEU A 161 -3.35 12.95 -4.90
CA LEU A 161 -4.65 12.83 -5.57
C LEU A 161 -5.82 12.90 -4.58
N GLY A 162 -5.56 12.57 -3.32
CA GLY A 162 -6.56 12.42 -2.28
C GLY A 162 -5.92 11.90 -1.00
N VAL A 163 -6.78 11.54 -0.06
CA VAL A 163 -6.39 11.01 1.25
C VAL A 163 -7.15 9.74 1.55
N MET A 164 -6.58 8.93 2.44
CA MET A 164 -7.29 7.83 3.07
C MET A 164 -7.25 8.02 4.58
N PHE A 165 -8.42 8.17 5.18
CA PHE A 165 -8.60 8.15 6.62
C PHE A 165 -8.55 6.71 7.12
N ILE A 166 -8.00 6.51 8.31
CA ILE A 166 -7.89 5.19 8.95
C ILE A 166 -8.57 5.31 10.32
N ALA A 167 -9.61 4.52 10.55
CA ALA A 167 -10.33 4.50 11.81
C ALA A 167 -9.55 3.70 12.86
N SER A 168 -8.52 4.35 13.40
CA SER A 168 -7.74 3.88 14.53
C SER A 168 -7.55 4.98 15.57
N ARG A 169 -7.25 4.58 16.79
CA ARG A 169 -6.80 5.45 17.89
C ARG A 169 -5.83 4.65 18.76
N ASP A 170 -4.71 5.26 19.12
CA ASP A 170 -3.63 4.59 19.87
C ASP A 170 -3.17 3.27 19.19
N GLY A 171 -3.20 3.23 17.85
CA GLY A 171 -2.85 2.04 17.06
C GLY A 171 -3.92 0.94 16.99
N GLU A 172 -5.03 1.10 17.71
CA GLU A 172 -6.13 0.13 17.74
C GLU A 172 -7.30 0.56 16.84
N PRO A 173 -7.94 -0.37 16.11
CA PRO A 173 -9.13 -0.05 15.32
C PRO A 173 -10.29 0.49 16.17
N VAL A 174 -10.99 1.50 15.67
CA VAL A 174 -12.21 2.07 16.29
C VAL A 174 -13.37 2.05 15.32
N ASP A 175 -14.59 2.24 15.84
CA ASP A 175 -15.77 2.41 14.99
C ASP A 175 -15.67 3.74 14.23
N PRO A 176 -15.79 3.72 12.89
CA PRO A 176 -15.64 4.93 12.09
C PRO A 176 -16.86 5.85 12.23
N PRO A 177 -16.66 7.18 12.34
CA PRO A 177 -17.78 8.13 12.28
C PRO A 177 -18.34 8.21 10.85
N PRO A 178 -19.65 8.38 10.63
CA PRO A 178 -20.17 8.70 9.31
C PRO A 178 -19.62 10.06 8.84
N VAL A 179 -19.60 10.28 7.53
CA VAL A 179 -19.33 11.61 6.97
C VAL A 179 -20.46 12.57 7.36
N TYR A 180 -21.71 12.10 7.28
CA TYR A 180 -22.90 12.83 7.72
C TYR A 180 -24.08 11.90 7.99
N GLY A 181 -25.11 12.44 8.65
CA GLY A 181 -26.33 11.70 8.98
C GLY A 181 -26.18 10.77 10.18
N GLU A 182 -25.36 11.14 11.17
CA GLU A 182 -25.28 10.44 12.45
C GLU A 182 -26.68 10.29 13.08
N GLY A 183 -27.07 9.06 13.41
CA GLY A 183 -28.40 8.75 13.96
C GLY A 183 -29.57 8.82 12.95
N GLU A 184 -29.30 9.13 11.68
CA GLU A 184 -30.30 9.11 10.62
C GLU A 184 -30.42 7.70 9.99
N PRO A 185 -31.55 7.39 9.32
CA PRO A 185 -31.71 6.14 8.58
C PRO A 185 -30.68 5.97 7.44
N ASP A 186 -30.45 4.73 7.01
CA ASP A 186 -29.39 4.38 6.05
C ASP A 186 -29.50 5.06 4.66
N ASP A 187 -30.69 5.52 4.26
CA ASP A 187 -30.94 6.26 3.02
C ASP A 187 -30.62 7.75 3.11
N ALA A 188 -30.42 8.27 4.33
CA ALA A 188 -29.99 9.65 4.60
C ALA A 188 -28.58 9.74 5.20
N ARG A 189 -28.07 8.64 5.77
CA ARG A 189 -26.73 8.54 6.34
C ARG A 189 -25.68 8.21 5.27
N CYS A 190 -24.54 8.88 5.32
CA CYS A 190 -23.38 8.57 4.49
C CYS A 190 -22.21 8.14 5.36
N SER A 191 -21.85 6.86 5.25
CA SER A 191 -20.73 6.23 5.95
C SER A 191 -20.04 5.25 4.97
N PRO A 192 -19.24 5.74 4.00
CA PRO A 192 -18.66 4.91 2.95
C PRO A 192 -17.41 4.12 3.40
N TRP A 193 -17.27 3.88 4.70
CA TRP A 193 -16.13 3.17 5.28
C TRP A 193 -16.11 1.69 4.87
N HIS A 194 -14.92 1.20 4.56
CA HIS A 194 -14.70 -0.19 4.19
C HIS A 194 -13.39 -0.70 4.79
N TYR A 195 -13.21 -2.00 4.85
CA TYR A 195 -11.94 -2.63 5.21
C TYR A 195 -11.39 -3.39 4.01
N HIS A 196 -10.07 -3.59 3.95
CA HIS A 196 -9.45 -4.48 2.99
C HIS A 196 -9.25 -5.86 3.62
N ALA A 197 -9.68 -6.91 2.92
CA ALA A 197 -9.49 -8.30 3.34
C ALA A 197 -8.66 -9.13 2.35
N GLY A 198 -8.33 -8.54 1.19
CA GLY A 198 -7.36 -9.10 0.27
C GLY A 198 -5.96 -9.15 0.87
N LEU A 199 -5.18 -10.15 0.48
CA LEU A 199 -3.77 -10.26 0.85
C LEU A 199 -2.95 -8.99 0.58
N PRO A 200 -3.15 -8.23 -0.53
CA PRO A 200 -2.45 -6.95 -0.73
C PRO A 200 -2.60 -6.00 0.45
N GLY A 201 -3.83 -5.53 0.74
CA GLY A 201 -4.06 -4.54 1.80
C GLY A 201 -3.71 -5.07 3.19
N ARG A 202 -3.97 -6.35 3.47
CA ARG A 202 -3.60 -6.96 4.76
C ARG A 202 -2.10 -7.09 4.98
N LYS A 203 -1.36 -7.57 3.97
CA LYS A 203 0.10 -7.70 4.04
C LYS A 203 0.72 -6.32 4.15
N ALA A 204 0.19 -5.38 3.40
CA ALA A 204 0.62 -4.01 3.44
C ALA A 204 0.41 -3.47 4.87
N TRP A 205 -0.79 -3.56 5.47
CA TRP A 205 -1.05 -3.02 6.82
C TRP A 205 -0.13 -3.66 7.87
N TRP A 206 0.05 -4.96 7.77
CA TRP A 206 1.01 -5.70 8.59
C TRP A 206 2.46 -5.19 8.43
N TYR A 207 2.89 -4.87 7.21
CA TYR A 207 4.21 -4.30 6.94
C TYR A 207 4.36 -2.93 7.61
N TYR A 208 3.34 -2.07 7.51
CA TYR A 208 3.32 -0.80 8.22
C TYR A 208 3.55 -1.01 9.73
N GLN A 209 2.80 -1.93 10.33
CA GLN A 209 2.96 -2.24 11.75
C GLN A 209 4.34 -2.82 12.07
N ALA A 210 4.98 -3.52 11.14
CA ALA A 210 6.28 -4.14 11.39
C ALA A 210 7.47 -3.19 11.26
N VAL A 211 7.33 -2.16 10.43
CA VAL A 211 8.43 -1.27 10.05
C VAL A 211 8.30 0.12 10.67
N TYR A 212 7.07 0.61 10.84
CA TYR A 212 6.80 1.99 11.26
C TYR A 212 6.08 2.12 12.59
N ASP A 213 5.41 1.06 13.06
CA ASP A 213 4.89 1.00 14.42
C ASP A 213 5.95 0.35 15.33
N GLU A 214 6.41 1.07 16.35
CA GLU A 214 7.42 0.56 17.30
C GLU A 214 6.88 -0.60 18.16
N GLY A 215 5.59 -0.91 18.04
CA GLY A 215 4.94 -2.09 18.61
C GLY A 215 5.41 -3.38 17.92
N ASN A 216 5.70 -4.42 18.69
CA ASN A 216 5.98 -5.76 18.16
C ASN A 216 4.85 -6.18 17.19
N PRO A 217 5.09 -6.21 15.86
CA PRO A 217 4.04 -6.55 14.93
C PRO A 217 3.53 -7.97 15.20
N PRO A 218 2.25 -8.24 14.96
CA PRO A 218 1.75 -9.60 15.04
C PRO A 218 2.55 -10.49 14.08
N LEU A 219 2.81 -11.74 14.47
CA LEU A 219 3.60 -12.67 13.63
C LEU A 219 2.98 -12.96 12.26
N LEU A 220 1.69 -12.65 12.08
CA LEU A 220 0.92 -12.90 10.87
C LEU A 220 0.04 -11.69 10.53
N PRO A 221 -0.24 -11.43 9.24
CA PRO A 221 -1.16 -10.38 8.85
C PRO A 221 -2.57 -10.56 9.45
N PRO A 222 -3.23 -9.47 9.92
CA PRO A 222 -4.58 -9.54 10.50
C PRO A 222 -5.60 -9.99 9.46
N CYS A 223 -6.80 -10.41 9.86
CA CYS A 223 -7.83 -10.88 8.91
C CYS A 223 -8.32 -9.79 7.94
N ARG A 224 -8.25 -8.52 8.36
CA ARG A 224 -8.60 -7.32 7.60
C ARG A 224 -7.81 -6.12 8.14
N THR A 225 -7.76 -5.04 7.38
CA THR A 225 -7.29 -3.73 7.86
C THR A 225 -8.29 -3.10 8.85
N PRO A 226 -7.93 -2.03 9.56
CA PRO A 226 -8.92 -1.11 10.12
C PRO A 226 -9.87 -0.59 9.04
N CYS A 227 -10.98 0.02 9.46
CA CYS A 227 -11.86 0.72 8.54
C CYS A 227 -11.14 1.91 7.93
N VAL A 228 -11.26 2.06 6.62
CA VAL A 228 -10.66 3.14 5.85
C VAL A 228 -11.70 3.86 5.01
N LEU A 229 -11.42 5.14 4.72
CA LEU A 229 -12.26 6.00 3.91
C LEU A 229 -11.36 6.80 2.97
N HIS A 230 -11.50 6.56 1.67
CA HIS A 230 -10.86 7.37 0.63
C HIS A 230 -11.66 8.65 0.41
N VAL A 231 -10.97 9.77 0.22
CA VAL A 231 -11.54 11.04 -0.22
C VAL A 231 -10.63 11.62 -1.31
N TRP A 232 -11.14 11.68 -2.54
CA TRP A 232 -10.39 12.20 -3.69
C TRP A 232 -10.52 13.72 -3.79
N ALA A 233 -9.38 14.41 -3.86
CA ALA A 233 -9.32 15.86 -4.08
C ALA A 233 -9.55 16.24 -5.55
N VAL A 234 -9.41 15.27 -6.46
CA VAL A 234 -9.65 15.43 -7.90
C VAL A 234 -10.95 14.74 -8.31
N ASP A 235 -11.49 15.13 -9.46
CA ASP A 235 -12.73 14.55 -9.99
C ASP A 235 -12.61 13.02 -10.16
N HIS A 236 -13.59 12.30 -9.61
CA HIS A 236 -13.69 10.86 -9.74
C HIS A 236 -15.03 10.47 -10.40
N PRO A 237 -15.02 9.63 -11.46
CA PRO A 237 -16.25 9.31 -12.20
C PRO A 237 -17.26 8.46 -11.43
N GLU A 238 -16.85 7.81 -10.34
CA GLU A 238 -17.72 6.96 -9.53
C GLU A 238 -18.28 7.68 -8.30
N SER A 239 -17.42 8.32 -7.50
CA SER A 239 -17.76 9.16 -6.35
C SER A 239 -16.47 9.75 -5.77
N VAL A 240 -16.57 10.85 -5.03
CA VAL A 240 -15.52 11.38 -4.15
C VAL A 240 -14.97 10.29 -3.19
N TYR A 241 -15.80 9.32 -2.82
CA TYR A 241 -15.45 8.22 -1.90
C TYR A 241 -15.08 6.90 -2.60
N ALA A 242 -14.81 6.92 -3.91
CA ALA A 242 -14.47 5.71 -4.64
C ALA A 242 -13.24 5.00 -4.05
N HIS A 243 -13.24 3.67 -4.09
CA HIS A 243 -12.12 2.87 -3.60
C HIS A 243 -10.87 3.04 -4.47
N ASP A 244 -11.04 2.94 -5.79
CA ASP A 244 -9.92 2.99 -6.72
C ASP A 244 -9.54 4.43 -7.07
N ALA A 245 -8.29 4.63 -7.47
CA ALA A 245 -7.82 5.93 -7.93
C ALA A 245 -8.53 6.37 -9.22
N PRO A 246 -8.72 7.69 -9.39
CA PRO A 246 -9.35 8.23 -10.59
C PRO A 246 -8.57 7.83 -11.84
N PRO A 247 -9.21 7.56 -12.99
CA PRO A 247 -8.49 7.28 -14.23
C PRO A 247 -7.53 8.41 -14.61
N ALA A 248 -6.40 8.10 -15.25
CA ALA A 248 -5.35 9.07 -15.58
C ALA A 248 -5.84 10.35 -16.28
N LYS A 249 -6.90 10.29 -17.08
CA LYS A 249 -7.50 11.46 -17.76
C LYS A 249 -8.10 12.51 -16.82
N TYR A 250 -8.35 12.16 -15.56
CA TYR A 250 -8.85 13.06 -14.51
C TYR A 250 -7.74 13.54 -13.57
N ARG A 251 -6.51 13.03 -13.73
CA ARG A 251 -5.37 13.39 -12.89
C ARG A 251 -4.66 14.60 -13.49
N ASP A 252 -4.09 15.41 -12.61
CA ASP A 252 -3.27 16.56 -12.99
C ASP A 252 -1.95 16.14 -13.66
N GLY A 253 -1.29 17.12 -14.28
CA GLY A 253 0.07 16.94 -14.79
C GLY A 253 1.10 16.71 -13.67
N PRO A 254 2.37 16.45 -14.04
CA PRO A 254 3.45 16.25 -13.06
C PRO A 254 3.57 17.38 -12.03
N ALA A 255 4.04 17.04 -10.83
CA ALA A 255 4.44 18.00 -9.83
C ALA A 255 5.63 18.83 -10.35
N ASP A 256 5.62 20.14 -10.11
CA ASP A 256 6.69 21.04 -10.56
C ASP A 256 8.01 20.81 -9.80
N ARG A 257 7.93 20.26 -8.59
CA ARG A 257 9.05 19.96 -7.70
C ARG A 257 8.78 18.68 -6.93
N THR A 258 9.84 17.94 -6.61
CA THR A 258 9.76 16.74 -5.78
C THR A 258 9.73 17.06 -4.29
N GLY A 259 10.41 18.14 -3.88
CA GLY A 259 10.71 18.43 -2.46
C GLY A 259 11.75 17.48 -1.85
N LEU A 260 12.35 16.59 -2.64
CA LEU A 260 13.32 15.60 -2.20
C LEU A 260 14.71 15.87 -2.81
N ASP A 261 15.76 15.48 -2.11
CA ASP A 261 17.13 15.44 -2.65
C ASP A 261 17.31 14.22 -3.55
N THR A 262 16.70 14.26 -4.74
CA THR A 262 16.74 13.21 -5.76
C THR A 262 16.89 13.82 -7.15
N ASN A 263 17.52 13.07 -8.06
CA ASN A 263 17.63 13.44 -9.47
C ASN A 263 16.43 12.94 -10.31
N ALA A 264 15.53 12.16 -9.71
CA ALA A 264 14.32 11.68 -10.36
C ALA A 264 13.36 12.83 -10.68
N ARG A 265 12.64 12.71 -11.79
CA ARG A 265 11.77 13.76 -12.34
C ARG A 265 10.33 13.28 -12.44
N PRO A 266 9.37 13.93 -11.76
CA PRO A 266 7.96 13.63 -11.92
C PRO A 266 7.54 13.65 -13.40
N GLY A 267 6.78 12.64 -13.83
CA GLY A 267 6.33 12.45 -15.20
C GLY A 267 7.29 11.65 -16.10
N ASP A 268 8.59 11.70 -15.81
CA ASP A 268 9.63 10.94 -16.51
C ASP A 268 10.00 9.64 -15.75
N ASP A 269 10.15 9.75 -14.42
CA ASP A 269 10.53 8.66 -13.52
C ASP A 269 9.36 8.30 -12.59
N ALA A 270 9.07 7.01 -12.44
CA ALA A 270 8.03 6.54 -11.52
C ALA A 270 8.51 6.67 -10.07
N LEU A 271 7.65 7.17 -9.19
CA LEU A 271 7.83 7.21 -7.75
C LEU A 271 7.86 5.76 -7.25
N GLY A 272 9.00 5.39 -6.68
CA GLY A 272 9.30 4.05 -6.20
C GLY A 272 10.57 4.06 -5.34
N TRP A 273 10.86 2.94 -4.69
CA TRP A 273 12.00 2.79 -3.78
C TRP A 273 13.34 3.22 -4.41
N GLU A 274 13.51 3.01 -5.72
CA GLU A 274 14.70 3.36 -6.50
C GLU A 274 14.87 4.86 -6.78
N THR A 275 13.80 5.65 -6.61
CA THR A 275 13.80 7.10 -6.84
C THR A 275 13.84 7.92 -5.55
N LEU A 276 13.58 7.26 -4.42
CA LEU A 276 13.64 7.87 -3.11
C LEU A 276 15.09 7.99 -2.62
N PRO A 277 15.41 9.02 -1.81
CA PRO A 277 16.68 9.06 -1.11
C PRO A 277 16.87 7.84 -0.19
N ASP A 278 18.10 7.31 -0.11
CA ASP A 278 18.42 6.09 0.66
C ASP A 278 17.93 6.12 2.11
N TRP A 279 17.95 7.30 2.75
CA TRP A 279 17.53 7.46 4.16
C TRP A 279 16.01 7.30 4.38
N LEU A 280 15.22 7.41 3.31
CA LEU A 280 13.77 7.25 3.34
C LEU A 280 13.35 5.81 3.01
N VAL A 281 14.26 5.02 2.42
CA VAL A 281 14.04 3.62 2.10
C VAL A 281 14.20 2.79 3.38
N PRO A 282 13.21 1.96 3.75
CA PRO A 282 13.31 1.11 4.92
C PRO A 282 14.38 0.03 4.74
N ASP A 283 15.03 -0.37 5.85
CA ASP A 283 16.08 -1.41 5.86
C ASP A 283 15.62 -2.76 5.28
N VAL A 284 14.30 -3.03 5.33
CA VAL A 284 13.70 -4.24 4.78
C VAL A 284 12.49 -3.84 3.94
N LEU A 285 12.55 -4.16 2.65
CA LEU A 285 11.46 -3.90 1.72
C LEU A 285 10.34 -4.94 1.87
N PRO A 286 9.11 -4.61 1.49
CA PRO A 286 7.99 -5.55 1.63
C PRO A 286 8.15 -6.86 0.84
N ALA A 287 8.95 -6.85 -0.22
CA ALA A 287 9.28 -8.04 -1.01
C ALA A 287 10.29 -8.98 -0.31
N GLU A 288 11.05 -8.45 0.64
CA GLU A 288 12.06 -9.16 1.44
C GLU A 288 11.47 -9.74 2.73
N ILE A 289 10.35 -9.16 3.18
CA ILE A 289 9.59 -9.72 4.28
C ILE A 289 8.69 -10.86 3.77
N ASP A 290 9.05 -12.08 4.17
CA ASP A 290 8.31 -13.30 3.89
C ASP A 290 7.46 -13.73 5.09
N PRO A 291 6.13 -13.56 5.03
CA PRO A 291 5.22 -14.22 5.96
C PRO A 291 4.70 -15.59 5.45
N PHE A 292 5.13 -16.14 4.29
CA PHE A 292 4.51 -17.31 3.61
C PHE A 292 5.38 -18.28 2.77
#